data_AF-A0A7J3A493-F1
#
_entry.id   AF-A0A7J3A493-F1
#
_cell.length_a   1.000
_cell.length_b   1.000
_cell.length_c   1.000
_cell.angle_alpha   90.00
_cell.angle_beta   90.00
_cell.angle_gamma   90.00
#
_symmetry.space_group_name_H-M   'P 1'
#
loop_
_entity.id
_entity.type
_entity.pdbx_description
1 polymer ?
#
loop_
_entity_poly.entity_id
_entity_poly.type
_entity_poly.pdbx_seq_one_letter_code
_entity_poly.pdbx_strand_id
1 'polypeptide(L)'
;GWRIFEGIVESYQYRDEKGFLRGEAVVRGVGKWSGKKLKTWIMNEHLMAWIDDKPIVMAPDLIMFLDDEGEGITNSILKEGMKVNVLASRAPAIWRTEKGLKYFSPRKFGFDMDYVPVEELVGKIS
;
A
#
# COMPACT_ATOMS: atom_id res chain seq x y z
N GLY A 1 5.20 -12.00 5.03
CA GLY A 1 4.48 -10.73 4.97
C GLY A 1 3.24 -10.80 5.84
N TRP A 2 2.46 -9.73 5.89
CA TRP A 2 1.24 -9.61 6.68
C TRP A 2 0.06 -9.34 5.74
N ARG A 3 -1.09 -9.98 5.96
CA ARG A 3 -2.33 -9.56 5.33
C ARG A 3 -2.89 -8.38 6.13
N ILE A 4 -2.85 -7.20 5.53
CA ILE A 4 -3.24 -5.95 6.20
C ILE A 4 -4.72 -5.63 5.95
N PHE A 5 -5.30 -6.10 4.84
CA PHE A 5 -6.68 -5.81 4.48
C PHE A 5 -7.31 -6.88 3.58
N GLU A 6 -8.63 -7.01 3.64
CA GLU A 6 -9.46 -7.71 2.64
C GLU A 6 -10.65 -6.82 2.34
N GLY A 7 -11.00 -6.69 1.06
CA GLY A 7 -12.15 -5.89 0.69
C GLY A 7 -12.46 -5.88 -0.79
N ILE A 8 -13.33 -4.95 -1.16
CA ILE A 8 -13.72 -4.69 -2.55
C ILE A 8 -13.18 -3.32 -2.94
N VAL A 9 -12.53 -3.23 -4.10
CA VAL A 9 -12.03 -1.97 -4.65
C VAL A 9 -13.22 -1.04 -4.90
N GLU A 10 -13.29 0.04 -4.13
CA GLU A 10 -14.35 1.05 -4.20
C GLU A 10 -14.05 2.11 -5.25
N SER A 11 -12.78 2.52 -5.39
CA SER A 11 -12.34 3.43 -6.44
C SER A 11 -10.89 3.15 -6.83
N TYR A 12 -10.57 3.31 -8.11
CA TYR A 12 -9.19 3.21 -8.60
C TYR A 12 -8.86 4.29 -9.63
N GLN A 13 -7.81 5.06 -9.37
CA GLN A 13 -7.28 6.04 -10.31
C GLN A 13 -5.82 5.73 -10.55
N TYR A 14 -5.43 5.65 -11.83
CA TYR A 14 -4.05 5.43 -12.25
C TYR A 14 -3.84 6.06 -13.62
N ARG A 15 -3.05 7.13 -13.67
CA ARG A 15 -2.91 7.99 -14.86
C ARG A 15 -1.46 8.41 -15.05
N ASP A 16 -1.05 8.59 -16.30
CA ASP A 16 0.24 9.20 -16.60
C ASP A 16 0.20 10.69 -16.27
N GLU A 17 1.10 11.10 -15.38
CA GLU A 17 1.34 12.48 -15.01
C GLU A 17 2.83 12.79 -15.13
N LYS A 18 3.19 13.48 -16.22
CA LYS A 18 4.56 13.98 -16.47
C LYS A 18 5.61 12.86 -16.43
N GLY A 19 5.28 11.69 -16.99
CA GLY A 19 6.20 10.54 -17.08
C GLY A 19 6.22 9.65 -15.83
N PHE A 20 5.31 9.87 -14.88
CA PHE A 20 5.06 8.96 -13.76
C PHE A 20 3.60 8.53 -13.76
N LEU A 21 3.36 7.24 -13.53
CA LEU A 21 1.98 6.77 -13.35
C LEU A 21 1.55 7.03 -11.91
N ARG A 22 0.62 7.96 -11.70
CA ARG A 22 0.16 8.39 -10.38
C ARG A 22 -1.27 8.00 -10.13
N GLY A 23 -1.59 7.77 -8.86
CA GLY A 23 -2.89 7.22 -8.55
C GLY A 23 -3.18 6.97 -7.09
N GLU A 24 -4.40 6.52 -6.86
CA GLU A 24 -4.88 6.06 -5.57
C GLU A 24 -5.82 4.87 -5.77
N ALA A 25 -5.76 3.91 -4.84
CA ALA A 25 -6.76 2.85 -4.74
C ALA A 25 -7.45 2.92 -3.38
N VAL A 26 -8.78 2.82 -3.37
CA VAL A 26 -9.59 2.74 -2.16
C VAL A 26 -10.26 1.38 -2.14
N VAL A 27 -10.14 0.67 -1.01
CA VAL A 27 -10.75 -0.63 -0.79
C VAL A 27 -11.66 -0.54 0.42
N ARG A 28 -12.94 -0.86 0.23
CA ARG A 28 -13.91 -0.97 1.33
C ARG A 28 -13.78 -2.35 1.95
N GLY A 29 -13.61 -2.41 3.26
CA GLY A 29 -13.37 -3.66 3.97
C GLY A 29 -14.57 -4.59 4.02
N VAL A 30 -14.28 -5.89 4.09
CA VAL A 30 -15.27 -6.98 4.25
C VAL A 30 -14.90 -7.87 5.44
N GLY A 31 -15.83 -8.71 5.90
CA GLY A 31 -15.58 -9.63 7.02
C GLY A 31 -15.09 -8.89 8.26
N LYS A 32 -13.92 -9.28 8.81
CA LYS A 32 -13.32 -8.61 9.97
C LYS A 32 -12.87 -7.16 9.73
N TRP A 33 -12.77 -6.74 8.46
CA TRP A 33 -12.45 -5.37 8.07
C TRP A 33 -13.71 -4.56 7.73
N SER A 34 -14.92 -5.11 7.93
CA SER A 34 -16.17 -4.39 7.68
C SER A 34 -16.22 -3.06 8.43
N GLY A 35 -16.71 -2.02 7.76
CA GLY A 35 -16.75 -0.65 8.29
C GLY A 35 -15.42 0.11 8.22
N LYS A 36 -14.33 -0.53 7.79
CA LYS A 36 -13.03 0.10 7.57
C LYS A 36 -12.79 0.41 6.11
N LYS A 37 -11.88 1.35 5.86
CA LYS A 37 -11.42 1.72 4.51
C LYS A 37 -9.89 1.69 4.45
N LEU A 38 -9.37 0.96 3.47
CA LEU A 38 -7.98 1.04 3.09
C LEU A 38 -7.83 2.03 1.95
N LYS A 39 -6.88 2.94 2.05
CA LYS A 39 -6.43 3.82 0.97
C LYS A 39 -4.97 3.54 0.65
N THR A 40 -4.60 3.49 -0.62
CA THR A 40 -3.20 3.43 -1.05
C THR A 40 -2.89 4.56 -2.02
N TRP A 41 -1.64 5.01 -2.02
CA TRP A 41 -1.13 6.04 -2.91
C TRP A 41 -0.03 5.48 -3.81
N ILE A 42 -0.03 5.89 -5.08
CA ILE A 42 0.72 5.25 -6.15
C ILE A 42 1.58 6.29 -6.89
N MET A 43 2.85 5.94 -7.09
CA MET A 43 3.70 6.54 -8.13
C MET A 43 4.56 5.43 -8.73
N ASN A 44 4.15 4.95 -9.91
CA ASN A 44 4.51 3.68 -10.55
C ASN A 44 4.10 2.44 -9.76
N GLU A 45 4.41 2.41 -8.45
CA GLU A 45 4.04 1.35 -7.51
C GLU A 45 3.24 1.92 -6.33
N HIS A 46 2.57 1.05 -5.57
CA HIS A 46 1.94 1.43 -4.30
C HIS A 46 3.03 1.76 -3.27
N LEU A 47 3.07 3.01 -2.79
CA LEU A 47 4.16 3.50 -1.92
C LEU A 47 3.71 3.82 -0.50
N MET A 48 2.42 4.07 -0.29
CA MET A 48 1.85 4.34 1.02
C MET A 48 0.49 3.69 1.14
N ALA A 49 0.14 3.24 2.35
CA ALA A 49 -1.18 2.70 2.66
C ALA A 49 -1.65 3.17 4.04
N TRP A 50 -2.95 3.42 4.16
CA TRP A 50 -3.64 3.81 5.39
C TRP A 50 -4.90 2.99 5.59
N ILE A 51 -5.21 2.63 6.83
CA ILE A 51 -6.52 2.12 7.23
C ILE A 51 -7.17 3.17 8.13
N ASP A 52 -8.33 3.68 7.72
CA ASP A 52 -9.05 4.75 8.45
C ASP A 52 -8.12 5.93 8.80
N ASP A 53 -7.38 6.42 7.78
CA ASP A 53 -6.39 7.50 7.85
C ASP A 53 -5.15 7.23 8.72
N LYS A 54 -5.02 6.04 9.29
CA LYS A 54 -3.83 5.62 10.04
C LYS A 54 -2.84 4.89 9.12
N PRO A 55 -1.59 5.36 9.01
CA PRO A 55 -0.57 4.71 8.18
C PRO A 55 -0.35 3.26 8.61
N ILE A 56 -0.31 2.34 7.63
CA ILE A 56 -0.08 0.92 7.88
C ILE A 56 1.10 0.35 7.08
N VAL A 57 1.42 0.93 5.92
CA VAL A 57 2.61 0.62 5.15
C VAL A 57 3.13 1.89 4.50
N MET A 58 4.43 1.99 4.38
CA MET A 58 5.11 3.10 3.74
C MET A 58 6.41 2.62 3.08
N ALA A 59 6.78 3.25 1.98
CA ALA A 59 8.03 2.98 1.28
C ALA A 59 9.23 3.06 2.27
N PRO A 60 10.20 2.14 2.21
CA PRO A 60 10.44 1.16 1.14
C PRO A 60 9.61 -0.13 1.18
N ASP A 61 8.75 -0.33 2.19
CA ASP A 61 8.05 -1.60 2.36
C ASP A 61 6.99 -1.83 1.27
N LEU A 62 6.78 -3.10 0.92
CA LEU A 62 5.97 -3.51 -0.21
C LEU A 62 4.49 -3.55 0.16
N ILE A 63 3.65 -3.05 -0.74
CA ILE A 63 2.19 -3.19 -0.72
C ILE A 63 1.79 -3.99 -1.96
N MET A 64 1.11 -5.10 -1.77
CA MET A 64 0.77 -6.03 -2.85
C MET A 64 -0.73 -6.34 -2.81
N PHE A 65 -1.37 -6.27 -3.97
CA PHE A 65 -2.76 -6.68 -4.15
C PHE A 65 -2.77 -8.08 -4.73
N LEU A 66 -3.57 -8.97 -4.16
CA LEU A 66 -3.72 -10.35 -4.57
C LEU A 66 -5.21 -10.67 -4.74
N ASP A 67 -5.54 -11.61 -5.61
CA ASP A 67 -6.88 -12.20 -5.66
C ASP A 67 -7.07 -13.26 -4.54
N ASP A 68 -8.18 -13.99 -4.58
CA ASP A 68 -8.49 -15.05 -3.60
C ASP A 68 -7.68 -16.34 -3.82
N GLU A 69 -7.10 -16.53 -5.01
CA GLU A 69 -6.22 -17.66 -5.33
C GLU A 69 -4.76 -17.40 -4.89
N GLY A 70 -4.46 -16.13 -4.58
CA GLY A 70 -3.15 -15.69 -4.12
C GLY A 70 -2.27 -15.14 -5.25
N GLU A 71 -2.83 -14.92 -6.43
CA GLU A 71 -2.12 -14.38 -7.58
C GLU A 71 -2.04 -12.85 -7.50
N GLY A 72 -0.91 -12.29 -7.94
CA GLY A 72 -0.66 -10.86 -7.88
C GLY A 72 -1.52 -10.06 -8.87
N ILE A 73 -2.20 -9.04 -8.37
CA ILE A 73 -2.95 -8.08 -9.18
C ILE A 73 -2.06 -6.84 -9.40
N THR A 74 -1.67 -6.61 -10.65
CA THR A 74 -0.87 -5.44 -11.03
C THR A 74 -1.73 -4.18 -11.14
N ASN A 75 -1.10 -3.01 -11.09
CA ASN A 75 -1.76 -1.73 -11.35
C ASN A 75 -2.51 -1.68 -12.70
N SER A 76 -2.02 -2.38 -13.73
CA SER A 76 -2.67 -2.45 -15.04
C SER A 76 -3.95 -3.29 -15.06
N ILE A 77 -4.15 -4.17 -14.07
CA ILE A 77 -5.29 -5.09 -14.00
C ILE A 77 -6.29 -4.65 -12.92
N LEU A 78 -5.82 -3.99 -11.86
CA LEU A 78 -6.64 -3.52 -10.76
C LEU A 78 -7.79 -2.63 -11.26
N LYS A 79 -9.01 -2.90 -10.80
CA LYS A 79 -10.21 -2.14 -11.17
C LYS A 79 -11.26 -2.17 -10.08
N GLU A 80 -12.18 -1.21 -10.14
CA GLU A 80 -13.32 -1.11 -9.25
C GLU A 80 -14.17 -2.38 -9.28
N GLY A 81 -14.71 -2.77 -8.12
CA GLY A 81 -15.51 -3.97 -7.93
C GLY A 81 -14.72 -5.27 -7.76
N MET A 82 -13.39 -5.27 -7.95
CA MET A 82 -12.58 -6.46 -7.65
C MET A 82 -12.55 -6.73 -6.15
N LYS A 83 -12.73 -7.99 -5.77
CA LYS A 83 -12.38 -8.47 -4.43
C LYS A 83 -10.87 -8.68 -4.37
N VAL A 84 -10.24 -8.14 -3.33
CA VAL A 84 -8.78 -8.14 -3.19
C VAL A 84 -8.32 -8.45 -1.77
N ASN A 85 -7.17 -9.08 -1.71
CA ASN A 85 -6.36 -9.31 -0.53
C ASN A 85 -5.17 -8.36 -0.58
N VAL A 86 -5.01 -7.49 0.41
CA VAL A 86 -3.87 -6.56 0.45
C VAL A 86 -2.86 -7.06 1.48
N LEU A 87 -1.67 -7.36 0.97
CA LEU A 87 -0.54 -7.84 1.74
C LEU A 87 0.54 -6.78 1.83
N ALA A 88 1.29 -6.84 2.91
CA ALA A 88 2.47 -6.03 3.12
C ALA A 88 3.68 -6.91 3.39
N SER A 89 4.86 -6.45 2.99
CA SER A 89 6.11 -7.15 3.30
C SER A 89 7.25 -6.18 3.52
N ARG A 90 8.22 -6.63 4.31
CA ARG A 90 9.47 -5.90 4.49
C ARG A 90 10.20 -5.71 3.16
N ALA A 91 10.74 -4.52 2.97
CA ALA A 91 11.72 -4.27 1.94
C ALA A 91 13.02 -5.05 2.22
N PRO A 92 13.83 -5.33 1.19
CA PRO A 92 15.21 -5.77 1.37
C PRO A 92 15.98 -4.82 2.30
N ALA A 93 16.82 -5.39 3.19
CA ALA A 93 17.48 -4.64 4.26
C ALA A 93 18.28 -3.42 3.77
N ILE A 94 18.87 -3.50 2.57
CA ILE A 94 19.62 -2.41 1.95
C ILE A 94 18.81 -1.11 1.82
N TRP A 95 17.51 -1.21 1.54
CA TRP A 95 16.61 -0.06 1.38
C TRP A 95 16.19 0.57 2.70
N ARG A 96 16.27 -0.19 3.80
CA ARG A 96 15.95 0.26 5.15
C ARG A 96 17.14 0.89 5.88
N THR A 97 18.33 0.90 5.27
CA THR A 97 19.49 1.62 5.80
C THR A 97 19.31 3.13 5.65
N GLU A 98 20.06 3.92 6.43
CA GLU A 98 20.07 5.39 6.28
C GLU A 98 20.33 5.82 4.83
N LYS A 99 21.26 5.16 4.13
CA LYS A 99 21.56 5.43 2.72
C LYS A 99 20.39 5.06 1.81
N GLY A 100 19.73 3.92 2.04
CA GLY A 100 18.54 3.53 1.27
C GLY A 100 17.39 4.52 1.43
N LEU A 101 17.11 4.91 2.66
CA LEU A 101 16.04 5.86 3.00
C LEU A 101 16.30 7.28 2.48
N LYS A 102 17.56 7.68 2.27
CA LYS A 102 17.89 8.93 1.56
C LYS A 102 17.36 8.96 0.11
N TYR A 103 17.19 7.81 -0.52
CA TYR A 103 16.70 7.70 -1.90
C TYR A 103 15.22 7.27 -1.99
N PHE A 104 14.79 6.36 -1.11
CA PHE A 104 13.48 5.73 -1.21
C PHE A 104 12.81 5.69 0.18
N SER A 105 12.05 6.74 0.48
CA SER A 105 11.36 6.93 1.76
C SER A 105 10.14 7.84 1.58
N PRO A 106 9.22 7.93 2.57
CA PRO A 106 8.00 8.71 2.42
C PRO A 106 8.27 10.19 2.14
N ARG A 107 9.29 10.77 2.80
CA ARG A 107 9.75 12.15 2.54
C ARG A 107 10.18 12.38 1.10
N LYS A 108 10.81 11.39 0.46
CA LYS A 108 11.20 11.47 -0.96
C LYS A 108 10.01 11.49 -1.91
N PHE A 109 8.86 11.02 -1.46
CA PHE A 109 7.60 11.05 -2.19
C PHE A 109 6.68 12.20 -1.78
N GLY A 110 7.15 13.12 -0.92
CA GLY A 110 6.40 14.31 -0.53
C GLY A 110 5.53 14.16 0.73
N PHE A 111 5.64 13.04 1.45
CA PHE A 111 4.96 12.86 2.73
C PHE A 111 5.84 13.36 3.88
N ASP A 112 5.30 14.23 4.75
CA ASP A 112 5.99 14.69 5.95
C ASP A 112 5.99 13.62 7.05
N MET A 113 6.63 12.48 6.77
CA MET A 113 6.66 11.30 7.61
C MET A 113 8.02 10.62 7.55
N ASP A 114 8.56 10.25 8.72
CA ASP A 114 9.72 9.37 8.79
C ASP A 114 9.31 7.91 8.55
N TYR A 115 10.25 7.13 8.00
CA TYR A 115 10.03 5.71 7.77
C TYR A 115 9.85 4.96 9.10
N VAL A 116 8.76 4.20 9.20
CA VAL A 116 8.48 3.25 10.27
C VAL A 116 8.33 1.87 9.64
N PRO A 117 9.08 0.85 10.10
CA PRO A 117 8.98 -0.50 9.57
C PRO A 117 7.56 -1.06 9.64
N VAL A 118 7.15 -1.76 8.58
CA VAL A 118 5.81 -2.35 8.50
C VAL A 118 5.52 -3.31 9.66
N GLU A 119 6.50 -4.04 10.16
CA GLU A 119 6.36 -4.91 11.34
C GLU A 119 5.93 -4.15 12.60
N GLU A 120 6.36 -2.89 12.74
CA GLU A 120 5.96 -2.03 13.86
C GLU A 120 4.58 -1.41 13.65
N LEU A 121 4.24 -1.02 12.41
CA LEU A 121 2.94 -0.44 12.09
C LEU A 121 1.82 -1.48 12.22
N VAL A 122 2.03 -2.68 11.69
CA VAL A 122 1.04 -3.76 11.77
C VAL A 122 0.82 -4.21 13.22
N GLY A 123 1.87 -4.26 14.04
CA GLY A 123 1.77 -4.60 15.46
C GLY A 123 0.98 -3.59 16.31
N LYS A 124 0.69 -2.39 15.80
CA LYS A 124 -0.12 -1.36 16.49
C LYS A 124 -1.62 -1.46 16.20
N ILE A 125 -2.02 -2.25 15.20
CA ILE A 125 -3.42 -2.38 14.75
C ILE A 125 -4.04 -3.71 15.20
N SER A 126 -3.22 -4.66 15.67
CA SER A 126 -3.66 -5.95 16.25
C SER A 126 -4.24 -5.81 17.65
#